data_AF-A0A2V8HTY7-F1
#
_entry.id   AF-A0A2V8HTY7-F1
#
_cell.length_a   1.000
_cell.length_b   1.000
_cell.length_c   1.000
_cell.angle_alpha   90.00
_cell.angle_beta   90.00
_cell.angle_gamma   90.00
#
_symmetry.space_group_name_H-M   'P 1'
#
loop_
_entity.id
_entity.type
_entity.pdbx_description
1 polymer ?
#
loop_
_entity_poly.entity_id
_entity_poly.type
_entity_poly.pdbx_seq_one_letter_code
_entity_poly.pdbx_strand_id
1 'polypeptide(L)'
;MKRIERHKLKENDFARSVERARETLAERRSEITMTATLVVIVLVLIGGYAWWRTARNARATELLASALAVAEAPVVPPPPPAPGSAPPVQQPGTFRTERDRTDAALPKLMDVANKYPSTEAGITARYRAASSLAEIGRYADAEQNYQAVIDKAGRTSIYGRTARLGLGNVLMAEGKNDPAIATLRDLSTDGESQLPLDGVLMQLGRAYAQAGKKEDASRAFTRVVDEFPQSLYVVEAKEQIATLKKG
;
A
#
# COMPACT_ATOMS: atom_id res chain seq x y z
N MET A 1 58.10 -51.96 16.39
CA MET A 1 58.00 -51.65 14.94
C MET A 1 56.60 -51.22 14.45
N LYS A 2 55.48 -51.60 15.09
CA LYS A 2 54.10 -51.33 14.58
C LYS A 2 53.51 -49.90 14.70
N ARG A 3 54.22 -48.92 15.28
CA ARG A 3 53.68 -47.55 15.51
C ARG A 3 54.09 -46.54 14.43
N ILE A 4 55.25 -46.76 13.79
CA ILE A 4 55.81 -45.87 12.77
C ILE A 4 55.10 -46.08 11.42
N GLU A 5 54.67 -47.31 11.11
CA GLU A 5 53.95 -47.63 9.86
C GLU A 5 52.54 -47.02 9.80
N ARG A 6 51.81 -46.97 10.94
CA ARG A 6 50.44 -46.41 10.99
C ARG A 6 50.41 -44.88 10.81
N HIS A 7 51.46 -44.18 11.20
CA HIS A 7 51.55 -42.73 11.02
C HIS A 7 51.86 -42.36 9.56
N LYS A 8 52.73 -43.15 8.91
CA LYS A 8 53.07 -43.02 7.49
C LYS A 8 51.90 -43.36 6.55
N LEU A 9 50.97 -44.22 6.98
CA LEU A 9 49.74 -44.53 6.25
C LEU A 9 48.73 -43.37 6.28
N LYS A 10 48.53 -42.72 7.44
CA LYS A 10 47.64 -41.55 7.56
C LYS A 10 48.17 -40.33 6.82
N GLU A 11 49.48 -40.13 6.84
CA GLU A 11 50.15 -39.06 6.09
C GLU A 11 50.09 -39.31 4.58
N ASN A 12 50.16 -40.58 4.14
CA ASN A 12 49.94 -40.97 2.74
C ASN A 12 48.49 -40.79 2.28
N ASP A 13 47.49 -41.08 3.12
CA ASP A 13 46.09 -40.89 2.73
C ASP A 13 45.73 -39.41 2.60
N PHE A 14 46.27 -38.55 3.49
CA PHE A 14 46.16 -37.10 3.35
C PHE A 14 46.94 -36.60 2.13
N ALA A 15 48.17 -37.04 1.93
CA ALA A 15 48.96 -36.68 0.74
C ALA A 15 48.26 -37.09 -0.57
N ARG A 16 47.73 -38.31 -0.65
CA ARG A 16 46.99 -38.81 -1.84
C ARG A 16 45.65 -38.11 -2.04
N SER A 17 44.96 -37.72 -0.99
CA SER A 17 43.72 -36.93 -1.12
C SER A 17 44.01 -35.51 -1.59
N VAL A 18 45.11 -34.91 -1.13
CA VAL A 18 45.61 -33.62 -1.63
C VAL A 18 46.10 -33.73 -3.08
N GLU A 19 46.75 -34.83 -3.44
CA GLU A 19 47.26 -35.09 -4.80
C GLU A 19 46.10 -35.34 -5.78
N ARG A 20 45.10 -36.16 -5.41
CA ARG A 20 43.86 -36.33 -6.18
C ARG A 20 43.03 -35.05 -6.26
N ALA A 21 43.00 -34.24 -5.19
CA ALA A 21 42.36 -32.93 -5.23
C ALA A 21 43.10 -31.98 -6.18
N ARG A 22 44.43 -32.02 -6.23
CA ARG A 22 45.23 -31.23 -7.18
C ARG A 22 45.08 -31.71 -8.62
N GLU A 23 45.04 -33.01 -8.86
CA GLU A 23 44.80 -33.58 -10.20
C GLU A 23 43.40 -33.25 -10.70
N THR A 24 42.36 -33.42 -9.87
CA THR A 24 40.98 -33.04 -10.25
C THR A 24 40.79 -31.53 -10.42
N LEU A 25 41.45 -30.70 -9.60
CA LEU A 25 41.50 -29.25 -9.81
C LEU A 25 42.27 -28.85 -11.07
N ALA A 26 43.31 -29.61 -11.46
CA ALA A 26 44.10 -29.34 -12.65
C ALA A 26 43.38 -29.78 -13.94
N GLU A 27 42.74 -30.96 -13.94
CA GLU A 27 41.95 -31.48 -15.06
C GLU A 27 40.69 -30.65 -15.29
N ARG A 28 40.00 -30.20 -14.22
CA ARG A 28 38.80 -29.36 -14.31
C ARG A 28 39.08 -27.88 -14.05
N ARG A 29 40.33 -27.43 -14.17
CA ARG A 29 40.71 -26.05 -13.83
C ARG A 29 39.90 -25.02 -14.61
N SER A 30 39.66 -25.26 -15.90
CA SER A 30 38.83 -24.41 -16.75
C SER A 30 37.35 -24.40 -16.31
N GLU A 31 36.79 -25.56 -15.95
CA GLU A 31 35.41 -25.67 -15.47
C GLU A 31 35.23 -25.03 -14.08
N ILE A 32 36.18 -25.23 -13.17
CA ILE A 32 36.15 -24.67 -11.81
C ILE A 32 36.35 -23.15 -11.84
N THR A 33 37.28 -22.65 -12.67
CA THR A 33 37.45 -21.20 -12.83
C THR A 33 36.24 -20.56 -13.48
N MET A 34 35.65 -21.17 -14.52
CA MET A 34 34.42 -20.69 -15.14
C MET A 34 33.25 -20.65 -14.16
N THR A 35 33.05 -21.71 -13.37
CA THR A 35 31.98 -21.74 -12.35
C THR A 35 32.24 -20.74 -11.23
N ALA A 36 33.48 -20.61 -10.73
CA ALA A 36 33.83 -19.61 -9.73
C ALA A 36 33.63 -18.17 -10.25
N THR A 37 34.04 -17.88 -11.48
CA THR A 37 33.80 -16.58 -12.12
C THR A 37 32.31 -16.30 -12.28
N LEU A 38 31.52 -17.30 -12.71
CA LEU A 38 30.06 -17.17 -12.80
C LEU A 38 29.44 -16.84 -11.44
N VAL A 39 29.86 -17.54 -10.38
CA VAL A 39 29.40 -17.27 -9.00
C VAL A 39 29.75 -15.86 -8.56
N VAL A 40 30.97 -15.39 -8.83
CA VAL A 40 31.38 -14.01 -8.49
C VAL A 40 30.54 -12.99 -9.26
N ILE A 41 30.29 -13.19 -10.55
CA ILE A 41 29.42 -12.31 -11.35
C ILE A 41 28.01 -12.28 -10.75
N VAL A 42 27.44 -13.43 -10.43
CA VAL A 42 26.10 -13.52 -9.81
C VAL A 42 26.07 -12.79 -8.47
N LEU A 43 27.10 -12.94 -7.63
CA LEU A 43 27.19 -12.22 -6.35
C LEU A 43 27.31 -10.70 -6.53
N VAL A 44 28.09 -10.24 -7.51
CA VAL A 44 28.21 -8.81 -7.84
C VAL A 44 26.87 -8.27 -8.34
N LEU A 45 26.16 -9.02 -9.19
CA LEU A 45 24.84 -8.63 -9.68
C LEU A 45 23.80 -8.57 -8.55
N ILE A 46 23.78 -9.56 -7.66
CA ILE A 46 22.89 -9.59 -6.49
C ILE A 46 23.22 -8.44 -5.54
N GLY A 47 24.50 -8.24 -5.22
CA GLY A 47 24.96 -7.15 -4.35
C GLY A 47 24.66 -5.78 -4.92
N GLY A 48 24.92 -5.58 -6.22
CA GLY A 48 24.60 -4.36 -6.95
C GLY A 48 23.09 -4.09 -7.00
N TYR A 49 22.27 -5.11 -7.27
CA TYR A 49 20.81 -4.99 -7.25
C TYR A 49 20.27 -4.70 -5.85
N ALA A 50 20.78 -5.36 -4.81
CA ALA A 50 20.40 -5.12 -3.43
C ALA A 50 20.75 -3.69 -3.00
N TRP A 51 21.95 -3.21 -3.31
CA TRP A 51 22.39 -1.84 -3.04
C TRP A 51 21.57 -0.80 -3.81
N TRP A 52 21.31 -1.04 -5.10
CA TRP A 52 20.46 -0.15 -5.90
C TRP A 52 19.04 -0.11 -5.35
N ARG A 53 18.47 -1.25 -4.95
CA ARG A 53 17.12 -1.33 -4.36
C ARG A 53 17.04 -0.57 -3.03
N THR A 54 18.04 -0.70 -2.15
CA THR A 54 18.06 0.02 -0.87
C THR A 54 18.23 1.53 -1.07
N ALA A 55 19.14 1.96 -1.94
CA ALA A 55 19.33 3.36 -2.29
C ALA A 55 18.05 3.96 -2.92
N ARG A 56 17.41 3.22 -3.83
CA ARG A 56 16.14 3.61 -4.46
C ARG A 56 15.02 3.75 -3.44
N ASN A 57 14.91 2.81 -2.49
CA ASN A 57 13.92 2.87 -1.41
C ASN A 57 14.15 4.07 -0.49
N ALA A 58 15.40 4.36 -0.09
CA ALA A 58 15.73 5.49 0.77
C ALA A 58 15.34 6.83 0.14
N ARG A 59 15.62 7.00 -1.17
CA ARG A 59 15.22 8.20 -1.92
C ARG A 59 13.71 8.35 -2.01
N ALA A 60 12.99 7.24 -2.19
CA ALA A 60 11.53 7.24 -2.26
C ALA A 60 10.90 7.65 -0.92
N THR A 61 11.43 7.15 0.20
CA THR A 61 10.95 7.48 1.55
C THR A 61 11.20 8.94 1.92
N GLU A 62 12.35 9.50 1.54
CA GLU A 62 12.67 10.92 1.75
C GLU A 62 11.68 11.84 1.01
N LEU A 63 11.47 11.56 -0.28
CA LEU A 63 10.52 12.32 -1.09
C LEU A 63 9.09 12.16 -0.56
N LEU A 64 8.70 10.96 -0.13
CA LEU A 64 7.39 10.75 0.49
C LEU A 64 7.24 11.60 1.75
N ALA A 65 8.24 11.62 2.64
CA ALA A 65 8.18 12.43 3.86
C ALA A 65 7.96 13.92 3.53
N SER A 66 8.65 14.44 2.52
CA SER A 66 8.45 15.82 2.07
C SER A 66 7.06 16.09 1.48
N ALA A 67 6.46 15.09 0.80
CA ALA A 67 5.12 15.21 0.24
C ALA A 67 4.05 15.13 1.34
N LEU A 68 4.23 14.23 2.31
CA LEU A 68 3.34 14.08 3.46
C LEU A 68 3.36 15.30 4.36
N ALA A 69 4.51 15.96 4.54
CA ALA A 69 4.58 17.21 5.28
C ALA A 69 3.65 18.30 4.74
N VAL A 70 3.38 18.30 3.42
CA VAL A 70 2.41 19.21 2.79
C VAL A 70 0.99 18.65 2.91
N ALA A 71 0.81 17.36 2.64
CA ALA A 71 -0.50 16.69 2.64
C ALA A 71 -1.16 16.66 4.03
N GLU A 72 -0.37 16.61 5.11
CA GLU A 72 -0.85 16.56 6.49
C GLU A 72 -0.82 17.93 7.17
N ALA A 73 -0.42 18.99 6.45
CA ALA A 73 -0.37 20.31 7.04
C ALA A 73 -1.78 20.78 7.44
N PRO A 74 -1.92 21.50 8.57
CA PRO A 74 -3.22 21.85 9.09
C PRO A 74 -3.92 22.87 8.19
N VAL A 75 -5.23 22.68 8.04
CA VAL A 75 -6.12 23.65 7.40
C VAL A 75 -6.63 24.60 8.48
N VAL A 76 -6.21 25.86 8.41
CA VAL A 76 -6.55 26.92 9.37
C VAL A 76 -7.16 28.08 8.59
N PRO A 77 -8.49 28.20 8.54
CA PRO A 77 -9.16 29.33 7.91
C PRO A 77 -8.76 30.63 8.62
N PRO A 78 -8.38 31.69 7.88
CA PRO A 78 -8.03 32.97 8.49
C PRO A 78 -9.27 33.57 9.16
N PRO A 79 -9.13 34.20 10.35
CA PRO A 79 -10.25 34.86 11.00
C PRO A 79 -10.80 35.99 10.11
N PRO A 80 -12.08 36.38 10.26
CA PRO A 80 -12.61 37.56 9.57
C PRO A 80 -11.76 38.80 9.91
N PRO A 81 -11.42 39.66 8.93
CA PRO A 81 -10.70 40.89 9.21
C PRO A 81 -11.49 41.78 10.15
N ALA A 82 -10.82 42.39 11.14
CA ALA A 82 -11.45 43.38 11.98
C ALA A 82 -11.76 44.65 11.16
N PRO A 83 -12.83 45.40 11.49
CA PRO A 83 -13.16 46.65 10.79
C PRO A 83 -11.96 47.61 10.79
N GLY A 84 -11.49 47.99 9.60
CA GLY A 84 -10.35 48.91 9.43
C GLY A 84 -8.95 48.29 9.56
N SER A 85 -8.82 46.97 9.77
CA SER A 85 -7.51 46.29 9.79
C SER A 85 -7.17 45.64 8.45
N ALA A 86 -5.87 45.43 8.20
CA ALA A 86 -5.41 44.63 7.07
C ALA A 86 -5.94 43.18 7.12
N PRO A 87 -6.09 42.50 5.97
CA PRO A 87 -6.47 41.09 5.93
C PRO A 87 -5.48 40.21 6.70
N PRO A 88 -5.96 39.24 7.50
CA PRO A 88 -5.08 38.34 8.23
C PRO A 88 -4.20 37.50 7.30
N VAL A 89 -2.92 37.38 7.67
CA VAL A 89 -1.93 36.60 6.91
C VAL A 89 -2.03 35.13 7.32
N GLN A 90 -1.88 34.21 6.36
CA GLN A 90 -1.87 32.78 6.63
C GLN A 90 -0.62 32.40 7.45
N GLN A 91 -0.77 31.57 8.48
CA GLN A 91 0.37 31.08 9.25
C GLN A 91 1.29 30.23 8.34
N PRO A 92 2.62 30.39 8.40
CA PRO A 92 3.54 29.57 7.63
C PRO A 92 3.31 28.08 7.87
N GLY A 93 3.29 27.28 6.80
CA GLY A 93 3.06 25.83 6.89
C GLY A 93 1.60 25.42 7.10
N THR A 94 0.64 26.31 6.86
CA THR A 94 -0.80 26.01 6.98
C THR A 94 -1.54 26.38 5.69
N PHE A 95 -2.71 25.79 5.47
CA PHE A 95 -3.55 26.03 4.30
C PHE A 95 -4.90 26.65 4.67
N ARG A 96 -5.51 27.41 3.77
CA ARG A 96 -6.83 28.02 3.99
C ARG A 96 -7.96 27.01 3.86
N THR A 97 -7.83 26.13 2.87
CA THR A 97 -8.84 25.11 2.58
C THR A 97 -8.18 23.76 2.29
N GLU A 98 -8.98 22.70 2.39
CA GLU A 98 -8.59 21.35 2.00
C GLU A 98 -8.19 21.25 0.51
N ARG A 99 -8.86 22.03 -0.34
CA ARG A 99 -8.53 22.13 -1.76
C ARG A 99 -7.14 22.72 -1.97
N ASP A 100 -6.82 23.84 -1.31
CA ASP A 100 -5.50 24.46 -1.43
C ASP A 100 -4.37 23.52 -0.96
N ARG A 101 -4.60 22.80 0.14
CA ARG A 101 -3.64 21.80 0.64
C ARG A 101 -3.44 20.68 -0.38
N THR A 102 -4.54 20.15 -0.92
CA THR A 102 -4.50 19.06 -1.89
C THR A 102 -3.81 19.50 -3.17
N ASP A 103 -4.10 20.69 -3.68
CA ASP A 103 -3.47 21.21 -4.90
C ASP A 103 -1.95 21.41 -4.71
N ALA A 104 -1.49 21.76 -3.51
CA ALA A 104 -0.07 21.86 -3.18
C ALA A 104 0.61 20.49 -2.97
N ALA A 105 -0.10 19.52 -2.36
CA ALA A 105 0.44 18.20 -2.03
C ALA A 105 0.46 17.25 -3.23
N LEU A 106 -0.57 17.30 -4.07
CA LEU A 106 -0.79 16.37 -5.18
C LEU A 106 0.42 16.23 -6.13
N PRO A 107 1.05 17.31 -6.65
CA PRO A 107 2.20 17.15 -7.54
C PRO A 107 3.39 16.46 -6.85
N LYS A 108 3.59 16.71 -5.54
CA LYS A 108 4.66 16.06 -4.77
C LYS A 108 4.38 14.58 -4.58
N LEU A 109 3.15 14.23 -4.19
CA LEU A 109 2.72 12.84 -4.04
C LEU A 109 2.84 12.07 -5.37
N MET A 110 2.38 12.68 -6.47
CA MET A 110 2.45 12.07 -7.80
C MET A 110 3.88 11.91 -8.29
N ASP A 111 4.80 12.82 -7.97
CA ASP A 111 6.22 12.67 -8.30
C ASP A 111 6.81 11.39 -7.66
N VAL A 112 6.53 11.15 -6.38
CA VAL A 112 6.97 9.93 -5.69
C VAL A 112 6.32 8.69 -6.31
N ALA A 113 5.00 8.73 -6.51
CA ALA A 113 4.23 7.63 -7.07
C ALA A 113 4.68 7.23 -8.48
N ASN A 114 5.13 8.19 -9.30
CA ASN A 114 5.54 7.95 -10.68
C ASN A 114 7.01 7.54 -10.80
N LYS A 115 7.92 8.08 -9.96
CA LYS A 115 9.34 7.69 -9.95
C LYS A 115 9.58 6.34 -9.28
N TYR A 116 8.75 5.99 -8.29
CA TYR A 116 8.92 4.79 -7.47
C TYR A 116 7.64 3.93 -7.40
N PRO A 117 7.02 3.57 -8.54
CA PRO A 117 5.66 3.01 -8.58
C PRO A 117 5.50 1.64 -7.91
N SER A 118 6.60 0.92 -7.65
CA SER A 118 6.62 -0.40 -7.03
C SER A 118 7.24 -0.41 -5.63
N THR A 119 7.72 0.74 -5.12
CA THR A 119 8.17 0.82 -3.73
C THR A 119 6.98 1.07 -2.84
N GLU A 120 7.09 0.69 -1.57
CA GLU A 120 6.06 1.00 -0.58
C GLU A 120 5.77 2.50 -0.54
N ALA A 121 6.80 3.33 -0.56
CA ALA A 121 6.65 4.79 -0.55
C ALA A 121 5.88 5.34 -1.76
N GLY A 122 6.08 4.79 -2.96
CA GLY A 122 5.31 5.22 -4.13
C GLY A 122 3.86 4.72 -4.11
N ILE A 123 3.61 3.52 -3.56
CA ILE A 123 2.26 3.01 -3.33
C ILE A 123 1.53 3.90 -2.32
N THR A 124 2.17 4.20 -1.18
CA THR A 124 1.63 5.12 -0.16
C THR A 124 1.35 6.49 -0.77
N ALA A 125 2.28 7.06 -1.51
CA ALA A 125 2.10 8.37 -2.14
C ALA A 125 0.88 8.38 -3.07
N ARG A 126 0.70 7.34 -3.89
CA ARG A 126 -0.45 7.23 -4.80
C ARG A 126 -1.77 7.05 -4.05
N TYR A 127 -1.78 6.24 -3.00
CA TYR A 127 -2.95 6.08 -2.14
C TYR A 127 -3.36 7.41 -1.50
N ARG A 128 -2.38 8.17 -0.98
CA ARG A 128 -2.63 9.48 -0.37
C ARG A 128 -3.11 10.51 -1.39
N ALA A 129 -2.56 10.50 -2.61
CA ALA A 129 -3.08 11.31 -3.71
C ALA A 129 -4.54 10.98 -4.02
N ALA A 130 -4.89 9.68 -4.12
CA ALA A 130 -6.27 9.24 -4.35
C ALA A 130 -7.23 9.72 -3.24
N SER A 131 -6.84 9.55 -1.98
CA SER A 131 -7.65 9.99 -0.84
C SER A 131 -7.86 11.50 -0.80
N SER A 132 -6.81 12.30 -0.99
CA SER A 132 -6.95 13.77 -1.02
C SER A 132 -7.80 14.24 -2.20
N LEU A 133 -7.67 13.60 -3.37
CA LEU A 133 -8.54 13.87 -4.52
C LEU A 133 -10.01 13.56 -4.21
N ALA A 134 -10.29 12.44 -3.53
CA ALA A 134 -11.64 12.07 -3.12
C ALA A 134 -12.24 13.08 -2.13
N GLU A 135 -11.44 13.55 -1.15
CA GLU A 135 -11.86 14.55 -0.16
C GLU A 135 -12.29 15.88 -0.80
N ILE A 136 -11.62 16.31 -1.87
CA ILE A 136 -11.94 17.57 -2.57
C ILE A 136 -12.95 17.41 -3.72
N GLY A 137 -13.56 16.23 -3.84
CA GLY A 137 -14.60 15.92 -4.82
C GLY A 137 -14.10 15.60 -6.23
N ARG A 138 -12.78 15.40 -6.43
CA ARG A 138 -12.21 14.99 -7.72
C ARG A 138 -12.28 13.47 -7.89
N TYR A 139 -13.51 12.96 -7.94
CA TYR A 139 -13.79 11.53 -7.86
C TYR A 139 -13.21 10.73 -9.02
N ALA A 140 -13.31 11.20 -10.26
CA ALA A 140 -12.75 10.50 -11.42
C ALA A 140 -11.22 10.32 -11.32
N ASP A 141 -10.49 11.33 -10.83
CA ASP A 141 -9.04 11.24 -10.63
C ASP A 141 -8.71 10.32 -9.45
N ALA A 142 -9.53 10.35 -8.39
CA ALA A 142 -9.38 9.47 -7.24
C ALA A 142 -9.58 8.00 -7.63
N GLU A 143 -10.60 7.70 -8.45
CA GLU A 143 -10.89 6.37 -8.98
C GLU A 143 -9.65 5.79 -9.70
N GLN A 144 -9.08 6.56 -10.64
CA GLN A 144 -7.89 6.15 -11.38
C GLN A 144 -6.70 5.85 -10.46
N ASN A 145 -6.47 6.70 -9.46
CA ASN A 145 -5.34 6.53 -8.55
C ASN A 145 -5.55 5.36 -7.57
N TYR A 146 -6.77 5.13 -7.07
CA TYR A 146 -7.08 3.95 -6.27
C TYR A 146 -6.91 2.66 -7.08
N GLN A 147 -7.40 2.63 -8.33
CA GLN A 147 -7.22 1.47 -9.20
C GLN A 147 -5.73 1.16 -9.43
N ALA A 148 -4.92 2.19 -9.70
CA ALA A 148 -3.48 2.01 -9.86
C ALA A 148 -2.77 1.55 -8.56
N VAL A 149 -3.28 1.90 -7.37
CA VAL A 149 -2.79 1.32 -6.11
C VAL A 149 -3.12 -0.16 -6.03
N ILE A 150 -4.35 -0.56 -6.37
CA ILE A 150 -4.80 -1.96 -6.35
C ILE A 150 -3.94 -2.81 -7.30
N ASP A 151 -3.68 -2.30 -8.50
CA ASP A 151 -2.92 -2.99 -9.55
C ASP A 151 -1.44 -3.16 -9.18
N LYS A 152 -0.84 -2.17 -8.48
CA LYS A 152 0.58 -2.19 -8.13
C LYS A 152 0.87 -2.86 -6.79
N ALA A 153 0.05 -2.60 -5.78
CA ALA A 153 0.23 -3.16 -4.44
C ALA A 153 -0.30 -4.59 -4.33
N GLY A 154 -1.25 -4.95 -5.19
CA GLY A 154 -1.95 -6.23 -5.15
C GLY A 154 -3.10 -6.23 -4.15
N ARG A 155 -4.14 -7.00 -4.48
CA ARG A 155 -5.44 -7.03 -3.77
C ARG A 155 -5.34 -7.47 -2.31
N THR A 156 -4.34 -8.27 -1.95
CA THR A 156 -4.13 -8.80 -0.59
C THR A 156 -3.33 -7.87 0.31
N SER A 157 -2.64 -6.88 -0.26
CA SER A 157 -1.90 -5.88 0.52
C SER A 157 -2.85 -4.96 1.29
N ILE A 158 -2.39 -4.40 2.41
CA ILE A 158 -3.17 -3.43 3.17
C ILE A 158 -3.57 -2.21 2.32
N TYR A 159 -2.67 -1.74 1.46
CA TYR A 159 -2.94 -0.65 0.53
C TYR A 159 -3.95 -1.04 -0.54
N GLY A 160 -3.89 -2.27 -1.07
CA GLY A 160 -4.87 -2.79 -2.02
C GLY A 160 -6.27 -2.85 -1.39
N ARG A 161 -6.40 -3.36 -0.17
CA ARG A 161 -7.69 -3.45 0.53
C ARG A 161 -8.26 -2.08 0.88
N THR A 162 -7.46 -1.19 1.46
CA THR A 162 -7.88 0.18 1.78
C THR A 162 -8.21 0.99 0.52
N ALA A 163 -7.44 0.83 -0.56
CA ALA A 163 -7.75 1.45 -1.85
C ALA A 163 -9.06 0.95 -2.44
N ARG A 164 -9.41 -0.33 -2.26
CA ARG A 164 -10.72 -0.87 -2.68
C ARG A 164 -11.88 -0.30 -1.89
N LEU A 165 -11.71 -0.09 -0.57
CA LEU A 165 -12.70 0.61 0.24
C LEU A 165 -12.89 2.05 -0.25
N GLY A 166 -11.79 2.78 -0.46
CA GLY A 166 -11.80 4.14 -1.02
C GLY A 166 -12.43 4.20 -2.41
N LEU A 167 -12.09 3.25 -3.30
CA LEU A 167 -12.67 3.10 -4.63
C LEU A 167 -14.18 2.88 -4.56
N GLY A 168 -14.66 2.00 -3.67
CA GLY A 168 -16.10 1.81 -3.45
C GLY A 168 -16.82 3.10 -3.07
N ASN A 169 -16.23 3.90 -2.17
CA ASN A 169 -16.78 5.18 -1.75
C ASN A 169 -16.80 6.22 -2.88
N VAL A 170 -15.71 6.30 -3.66
CA VAL A 170 -15.60 7.19 -4.82
C VAL A 170 -16.62 6.80 -5.88
N LEU A 171 -16.77 5.51 -6.19
CA LEU A 171 -17.75 5.02 -7.16
C LEU A 171 -19.19 5.36 -6.74
N MET A 172 -19.52 5.25 -5.44
CA MET A 172 -20.82 5.71 -4.93
C MET A 172 -21.02 7.22 -5.14
N ALA A 173 -20.00 8.03 -4.85
CA ALA A 173 -20.07 9.49 -5.03
C ALA A 173 -20.24 9.90 -6.51
N GLU A 174 -19.73 9.09 -7.44
CA GLU A 174 -19.96 9.25 -8.89
C GLU A 174 -21.32 8.70 -9.37
N GLY A 175 -22.11 8.07 -8.48
CA GLY A 175 -23.35 7.40 -8.83
C GLY A 175 -23.17 6.03 -9.53
N LYS A 176 -21.94 5.53 -9.61
CA LYS A 176 -21.60 4.20 -10.16
C LYS A 176 -21.88 3.11 -9.13
N ASN A 177 -23.15 2.95 -8.77
CA ASN A 177 -23.57 2.12 -7.65
C ASN A 177 -23.27 0.61 -7.84
N ASP A 178 -23.48 0.06 -9.04
CA ASP A 178 -23.22 -1.37 -9.29
C ASP A 178 -21.72 -1.72 -9.18
N PRO A 179 -20.78 -0.96 -9.80
CA PRO A 179 -19.35 -1.12 -9.54
C PRO A 179 -18.95 -0.96 -8.07
N ALA A 180 -19.56 -0.01 -7.35
CA ALA A 180 -19.30 0.19 -5.93
C ALA A 180 -19.71 -1.04 -5.11
N ILE A 181 -20.92 -1.55 -5.33
CA ILE A 181 -21.44 -2.77 -4.70
C ILE A 181 -20.53 -3.96 -4.98
N ALA A 182 -20.11 -4.16 -6.24
CA ALA A 182 -19.23 -5.26 -6.61
C ALA A 182 -17.90 -5.19 -5.84
N THR A 183 -17.30 -4.00 -5.77
CA THR A 183 -16.02 -3.76 -5.10
C THR A 183 -16.10 -4.00 -3.60
N LEU A 184 -17.13 -3.46 -2.93
CA LEU A 184 -17.34 -3.55 -1.49
C LEU A 184 -17.80 -4.95 -1.06
N ARG A 185 -18.62 -5.62 -1.88
CA ARG A 185 -19.05 -6.99 -1.61
C ARG A 185 -17.87 -7.94 -1.61
N ASP A 186 -17.02 -7.90 -2.64
CA ASP A 186 -15.83 -8.74 -2.69
C ASP A 186 -14.89 -8.46 -1.50
N LEU A 187 -14.76 -7.19 -1.08
CA LEU A 187 -14.01 -6.84 0.12
C LEU A 187 -14.65 -7.38 1.41
N SER A 188 -15.98 -7.38 1.51
CA SER A 188 -16.71 -7.91 2.67
C SER A 188 -16.63 -9.44 2.82
N THR A 189 -16.26 -10.13 1.75
CA THR A 189 -16.09 -11.60 1.72
C THR A 189 -14.62 -12.03 1.83
N ASP A 190 -13.68 -11.08 1.86
CA ASP A 190 -12.27 -11.36 2.05
C ASP A 190 -12.00 -11.66 3.54
N GLY A 191 -12.06 -12.94 3.90
CA GLY A 191 -11.85 -13.41 5.28
C GLY A 191 -10.44 -13.21 5.82
N GLU A 192 -9.46 -12.92 4.94
CA GLU A 192 -8.09 -12.59 5.35
C GLU A 192 -7.91 -11.07 5.58
N SER A 193 -8.95 -10.28 5.32
CA SER A 193 -8.95 -8.82 5.47
C SER A 193 -8.70 -8.40 6.92
N GLN A 194 -7.73 -7.52 7.10
CA GLN A 194 -7.48 -6.84 8.38
C GLN A 194 -8.36 -5.59 8.55
N LEU A 195 -9.19 -5.28 7.56
CA LEU A 195 -10.11 -4.14 7.67
C LEU A 195 -11.27 -4.49 8.61
N PRO A 196 -11.74 -3.51 9.42
CA PRO A 196 -12.97 -3.67 10.19
C PRO A 196 -14.16 -3.98 9.27
N LEU A 197 -14.70 -5.20 9.39
CA LEU A 197 -15.75 -5.69 8.50
C LEU A 197 -17.06 -4.90 8.69
N ASP A 198 -17.34 -4.41 9.89
CA ASP A 198 -18.46 -3.53 10.21
C ASP A 198 -18.45 -2.26 9.34
N GLY A 199 -17.31 -1.60 9.19
CA GLY A 199 -17.16 -0.43 8.32
C GLY A 199 -17.37 -0.76 6.84
N VAL A 200 -16.87 -1.91 6.37
CA VAL A 200 -17.08 -2.36 4.98
C VAL A 200 -18.55 -2.69 4.73
N LEU A 201 -19.22 -3.38 5.67
CA LEU A 201 -20.65 -3.69 5.59
C LEU A 201 -21.51 -2.42 5.63
N MET A 202 -21.11 -1.42 6.41
CA MET A 202 -21.78 -0.13 6.46
C MET A 202 -21.72 0.57 5.09
N GLN A 203 -20.55 0.63 4.45
CA GLN A 203 -20.44 1.20 3.10
C GLN A 203 -21.19 0.37 2.05
N LEU A 204 -21.15 -0.96 2.16
CA LEU A 204 -21.89 -1.85 1.26
C LEU A 204 -23.41 -1.63 1.37
N GLY A 205 -23.93 -1.47 2.59
CA GLY A 205 -25.34 -1.15 2.83
C GLY A 205 -25.74 0.20 2.24
N ARG A 206 -24.90 1.23 2.39
CA ARG A 206 -25.10 2.54 1.76
C ARG A 206 -25.12 2.44 0.23
N ALA A 207 -24.21 1.66 -0.35
CA ALA A 207 -24.16 1.43 -1.80
C ALA A 207 -25.45 0.75 -2.31
N TYR A 208 -25.94 -0.27 -1.60
CA TYR A 208 -27.22 -0.91 -1.93
C TYR A 208 -28.40 0.04 -1.81
N ALA A 209 -28.44 0.88 -0.76
CA ALA A 209 -29.52 1.84 -0.56
C ALA A 209 -29.55 2.89 -1.69
N GLN A 210 -28.39 3.43 -2.08
CA GLN A 210 -28.27 4.37 -3.20
C GLN A 210 -28.65 3.73 -4.54
N ALA A 211 -28.44 2.43 -4.69
CA ALA A 211 -28.88 1.64 -5.85
C ALA A 211 -30.38 1.29 -5.84
N GLY A 212 -31.12 1.63 -4.79
CA GLY A 212 -32.53 1.25 -4.61
C GLY A 212 -32.75 -0.21 -4.24
N LYS A 213 -31.69 -0.98 -3.92
CA LYS A 213 -31.75 -2.39 -3.52
C LYS A 213 -32.01 -2.51 -2.02
N LYS A 214 -33.24 -2.16 -1.61
CA LYS A 214 -33.60 -1.97 -0.19
C LYS A 214 -33.43 -3.23 0.66
N GLU A 215 -33.75 -4.40 0.11
CA GLU A 215 -33.62 -5.68 0.79
C GLU A 215 -32.14 -5.99 1.04
N ASP A 216 -31.29 -5.78 0.05
CA ASP A 216 -29.85 -6.01 0.15
C ASP A 216 -29.19 -5.04 1.13
N ALA A 217 -29.59 -3.77 1.09
CA ALA A 217 -29.17 -2.74 2.03
C ALA A 217 -29.55 -3.11 3.46
N SER A 218 -30.82 -3.49 3.68
CA SER A 218 -31.31 -3.91 4.99
C SER A 218 -30.51 -5.11 5.53
N ARG A 219 -30.22 -6.12 4.70
CA ARG A 219 -29.39 -7.27 5.12
C ARG A 219 -27.98 -6.84 5.51
N ALA A 220 -27.33 -5.96 4.74
CA ALA A 220 -25.99 -5.48 5.07
C ALA A 220 -25.96 -4.71 6.41
N PHE A 221 -26.92 -3.80 6.63
CA PHE A 221 -27.04 -3.08 7.89
C PHE A 221 -27.40 -3.97 9.08
N THR A 222 -28.27 -4.97 8.89
CA THR A 222 -28.59 -5.94 9.95
C THR A 222 -27.34 -6.70 10.39
N ARG A 223 -26.48 -7.12 9.45
CA ARG A 223 -25.20 -7.75 9.80
C ARG A 223 -24.31 -6.84 10.66
N VAL A 224 -24.29 -5.53 10.40
CA VAL A 224 -23.57 -4.57 11.27
C VAL A 224 -24.12 -4.63 12.71
N VAL A 225 -25.44 -4.63 12.87
CA VAL A 225 -26.09 -4.64 14.18
C VAL A 225 -25.88 -5.96 14.93
N ASP A 226 -26.02 -7.09 14.22
CA ASP A 226 -26.05 -8.42 14.82
C ASP A 226 -24.64 -8.98 15.05
N GLU A 227 -23.72 -8.80 14.08
CA GLU A 227 -22.35 -9.32 14.17
C GLU A 227 -21.43 -8.37 14.96
N PHE A 228 -21.74 -7.06 15.00
CA PHE A 228 -20.88 -6.03 15.61
C PHE A 228 -21.65 -5.10 16.57
N PRO A 229 -22.23 -5.62 17.66
CA PRO A 229 -23.10 -4.83 18.56
C PRO A 229 -22.39 -3.69 19.31
N GLN A 230 -21.06 -3.66 19.33
CA GLN A 230 -20.24 -2.59 19.93
C GLN A 230 -19.69 -1.60 18.88
N SER A 231 -20.02 -1.77 17.60
CA SER A 231 -19.57 -0.87 16.54
C SER A 231 -20.20 0.51 16.69
N LEU A 232 -19.43 1.55 16.37
CA LEU A 232 -19.91 2.93 16.28
C LEU A 232 -21.01 3.09 15.20
N TYR A 233 -21.10 2.15 14.26
CA TYR A 233 -22.10 2.17 13.18
C TYR A 233 -23.46 1.60 13.57
N VAL A 234 -23.63 0.97 14.74
CA VAL A 234 -24.89 0.29 15.12
C VAL A 234 -26.08 1.24 15.11
N VAL A 235 -25.91 2.46 15.64
CA VAL A 235 -26.98 3.46 15.70
C VAL A 235 -27.41 3.84 14.29
N GLU A 236 -26.46 4.22 13.44
CA GLU A 236 -26.72 4.60 12.05
C GLU A 236 -27.34 3.44 11.25
N ALA A 237 -26.83 2.22 11.40
CA ALA A 237 -27.35 1.04 10.72
C ALA A 237 -28.84 0.79 11.07
N LYS A 238 -29.23 0.95 12.35
CA LYS A 238 -30.64 0.83 12.77
C LYS A 238 -31.52 1.92 12.16
N GLU A 239 -31.04 3.15 12.10
CA GLU A 239 -31.76 4.27 11.46
C GLU A 239 -31.97 4.03 9.97
N GLN A 240 -30.94 3.54 9.27
CA GLN A 240 -31.03 3.19 7.85
C GLN A 240 -32.04 2.07 7.61
N ILE A 241 -32.03 1.00 8.41
CA ILE A 241 -33.03 -0.09 8.33
C ILE A 241 -34.45 0.46 8.53
N ALA A 242 -34.66 1.35 9.51
CA ALA A 242 -35.97 1.94 9.76
C ALA A 242 -36.45 2.82 8.59
N THR A 243 -35.54 3.56 7.96
CA THR A 243 -35.82 4.41 6.80
C THR A 243 -36.19 3.57 5.58
N LEU A 244 -35.46 2.49 5.32
CA LEU A 244 -35.71 1.58 4.20
C LEU A 244 -37.06 0.85 4.29
N LYS A 245 -37.62 0.67 5.49
CA LYS A 245 -38.95 0.07 5.70
C LYS A 245 -40.12 1.04 5.45
N LYS A 246 -39.85 2.35 5.51
CA LYS A 246 -40.89 3.40 5.39
C LYS A 246 -41.10 3.88 3.95
N GLY A 247 -40.05 3.86 3.15
CA GLY A 247 -40.11 4.22 1.73
C GLY A 247 -40.35 3.01 0.86
#